data_AF-A0A7C9D9D1-F1
#
_entry.id   AF-A0A7C9D9D1-F1
#
_cell.length_a   1.000
_cell.length_b   1.000
_cell.length_c   1.000
_cell.angle_alpha   90.00
_cell.angle_beta   90.00
_cell.angle_gamma   90.00
#
_symmetry.space_group_name_H-M   'P 1'
#
loop_
_entity.id
_entity.type
_entity.pdbx_description
1 polymer ?
#
loop_
_entity_poly.entity_id
_entity_poly.type
_entity_poly.pdbx_seq_one_letter_code
_entity_poly.pdbx_strand_id
1 'polypeptide(L)'
;MQVSFENAGVLLYIPIISILLLAIFYYCNSRPKPIYLLDYACFKPPSFYRVPLPSFLEHSSIVFKDKPKITRFQMRILERAGLGPETCLPPAIHYIPPEPTMELAREEARLVIFSAIDEVFSKTGLGPEDVDILITNCSLFCPSPSLSS
;
A
#
# COMPACT_ATOMS: atom_id res chain seq x y z
N MET A 1 24.44 -65.76 26.08
CA MET A 1 25.31 -64.56 26.06
C MET A 1 25.17 -63.72 24.76
N GLN A 2 24.32 -64.10 23.79
CA GLN A 2 24.11 -63.32 22.54
C GLN A 2 23.03 -62.23 22.64
N VAL A 3 22.06 -62.35 23.56
CA VAL A 3 20.95 -61.38 23.74
C VAL A 3 21.42 -59.99 24.18
N SER A 4 22.61 -59.88 24.79
CA SER A 4 23.13 -58.60 25.28
C SER A 4 23.75 -57.71 24.19
N PHE A 5 24.13 -58.28 23.04
CA PHE A 5 24.80 -57.53 21.97
C PHE A 5 23.79 -56.88 20.99
N GLU A 6 22.63 -57.49 20.74
CA GLU A 6 21.57 -56.88 19.92
C GLU A 6 20.99 -55.63 20.57
N ASN A 7 20.77 -55.65 21.89
CA ASN A 7 20.23 -54.51 22.64
C ASN A 7 21.23 -53.34 22.76
N ALA A 8 22.53 -53.61 22.73
CA ALA A 8 23.57 -52.58 22.78
C ALA A 8 23.63 -51.75 21.49
N GLY A 9 23.36 -52.35 20.33
CA GLY A 9 23.23 -51.64 19.06
C GLY A 9 22.04 -50.68 19.07
N VAL A 10 20.88 -51.13 19.54
CA VAL A 10 19.65 -50.33 19.62
C VAL A 10 19.80 -49.10 20.53
N LEU A 11 20.49 -49.24 21.67
CA LEU A 11 20.77 -48.14 22.59
C LEU A 11 21.64 -47.02 21.97
N LEU A 12 22.47 -47.35 20.98
CA LEU A 12 23.38 -46.40 20.32
C LEU A 12 22.68 -45.58 19.20
N TYR A 13 21.59 -46.10 18.63
CA TYR A 13 20.79 -45.38 17.62
C TYR A 13 19.88 -44.31 18.22
N ILE A 14 19.39 -44.49 19.45
CA ILE A 14 18.52 -43.53 20.14
C ILE A 14 19.13 -42.12 20.23
N PRO A 15 20.39 -41.91 20.68
CA PRO A 15 20.98 -40.58 20.75
C PRO A 15 21.15 -39.97 19.35
N ILE A 16 21.56 -40.76 18.35
CA ILE A 16 21.74 -40.28 16.97
C ILE A 16 20.40 -39.79 16.40
N ILE A 17 19.32 -40.56 16.58
CA ILE A 17 17.97 -40.17 16.16
C ILE A 17 17.51 -38.92 16.92
N SER A 18 17.76 -38.83 18.23
CA SER A 18 17.38 -37.65 19.02
C SER A 18 18.11 -36.38 18.57
N ILE A 19 19.41 -36.48 18.25
CA ILE A 19 20.22 -35.39 17.72
C ILE A 19 19.71 -34.99 16.33
N LEU A 20 19.38 -35.96 15.48
CA LEU A 20 18.84 -35.69 14.15
C LEU A 20 17.47 -34.98 14.24
N LEU A 21 16.58 -35.42 15.12
CA LEU A 21 15.28 -34.78 15.36
C LEU A 21 15.42 -33.37 15.92
N LEU A 22 16.36 -33.16 16.87
CA LEU A 22 16.68 -31.83 17.39
C LEU A 22 17.25 -30.92 16.30
N ALA A 23 18.14 -31.43 15.45
CA ALA A 23 18.72 -30.68 14.33
C ALA A 23 17.65 -30.30 13.30
N ILE A 24 16.74 -31.21 12.96
CA ILE A 24 15.60 -30.94 12.05
C ILE A 24 14.65 -29.92 12.68
N PHE A 25 14.29 -30.07 13.95
CA PHE A 25 13.41 -29.13 14.65
C PHE A 25 14.02 -27.73 14.70
N TYR A 26 15.30 -27.61 15.06
CA TYR A 26 16.01 -26.34 15.08
C TYR A 26 16.10 -25.73 13.69
N TYR A 27 16.40 -26.54 12.67
CA TYR A 27 16.46 -26.09 11.29
C TYR A 27 15.12 -25.58 10.78
N CYS A 28 14.02 -26.29 11.05
CA CYS A 28 12.67 -25.87 10.65
C CYS A 28 12.23 -24.57 11.35
N ASN A 29 12.56 -24.38 12.63
CA ASN A 29 12.18 -23.16 13.38
C ASN A 29 13.12 -21.97 13.12
N SER A 30 14.36 -22.23 12.69
CA SER A 30 15.34 -21.18 12.36
C SER A 30 15.13 -20.62 10.95
N ARG A 31 14.29 -21.26 10.12
CA ARG A 31 13.92 -20.73 8.81
C ARG A 31 13.03 -19.50 9.01
N PRO A 32 13.32 -18.39 8.33
CA PRO A 32 12.41 -17.25 8.35
C PRO A 32 11.05 -17.71 7.82
N LYS A 33 9.98 -17.38 8.55
CA LYS A 33 8.62 -17.64 8.10
C LYS A 33 8.38 -16.81 6.82
N PRO A 34 7.97 -17.42 5.71
CA PRO A 34 7.72 -16.67 4.49
C PRO A 34 6.52 -15.73 4.69
N ILE A 35 6.62 -14.52 4.14
CA ILE A 35 5.56 -13.51 4.14
C ILE A 35 5.01 -13.44 2.72
N TYR A 36 3.69 -13.53 2.60
CA TYR A 36 2.99 -13.53 1.32
C TYR A 36 2.08 -12.30 1.23
N LEU A 37 2.02 -11.71 0.04
CA LEU A 37 0.99 -10.75 -0.31
C LEU A 37 -0.26 -11.54 -0.70
N LEU A 38 -1.32 -11.43 0.09
CA LEU A 38 -2.57 -12.14 -0.19
C LEU A 38 -3.33 -11.48 -1.34
N ASP A 39 -3.52 -10.16 -1.28
CA ASP A 39 -4.21 -9.37 -2.31
C ASP A 39 -3.80 -7.89 -2.24
N TYR A 40 -4.22 -7.11 -3.24
CA TYR A 40 -4.09 -5.66 -3.29
C TYR A 40 -5.30 -5.02 -4.01
N ALA A 41 -5.56 -3.76 -3.68
CA ALA A 41 -6.52 -2.93 -4.42
C ALA A 41 -5.99 -1.52 -4.57
N CYS A 42 -6.44 -0.85 -5.63
CA CYS A 42 -6.13 0.55 -5.90
C CYS A 42 -7.44 1.25 -6.20
N PHE A 43 -7.69 2.37 -5.53
CA PHE A 43 -8.85 3.19 -5.85
C PHE A 43 -8.76 3.67 -7.30
N LYS A 44 -9.77 3.30 -8.09
CA LYS A 44 -9.96 3.82 -9.45
C LYS A 44 -10.99 4.94 -9.41
N PRO A 45 -10.59 6.21 -9.60
CA PRO A 45 -11.53 7.32 -9.58
C PRO A 45 -12.53 7.23 -10.75
N PRO A 46 -13.76 7.72 -10.56
CA PRO A 46 -14.72 7.89 -11.66
C PRO A 46 -14.18 8.81 -12.76
N SER A 47 -14.72 8.66 -13.97
CA SER A 47 -14.26 9.42 -15.15
C SER A 47 -14.41 10.94 -15.02
N PHE A 48 -15.32 11.43 -14.17
CA PHE A 48 -15.50 12.87 -13.93
C PHE A 48 -14.37 13.50 -13.07
N TYR A 49 -13.47 12.72 -12.48
CA TYR A 49 -12.24 13.25 -11.85
C TYR A 49 -11.06 13.39 -12.81
N ARG A 50 -11.23 12.93 -14.06
CA ARG A 50 -10.21 13.04 -15.09
C ARG A 50 -9.93 14.49 -15.45
N VAL A 51 -8.66 14.85 -15.54
CA VAL A 51 -8.20 16.17 -15.97
C VAL A 51 -7.22 16.02 -17.13
N PRO A 52 -7.68 16.24 -18.37
CA PRO A 52 -6.78 16.32 -19.52
C PRO A 52 -5.74 17.43 -19.33
N LEU A 53 -4.49 17.17 -19.75
CA LEU A 53 -3.40 18.14 -19.64
C LEU A 53 -3.74 19.53 -20.23
N PRO A 54 -4.38 19.66 -21.41
CA PRO A 54 -4.77 20.97 -21.93
C PRO A 54 -5.70 21.75 -21.00
N SER A 55 -6.71 21.09 -20.43
CA SER A 55 -7.64 21.70 -19.46
C SER A 55 -6.90 22.17 -18.21
N PHE A 56 -5.97 21.36 -17.69
CA PHE A 56 -5.14 21.77 -16.55
C PHE A 56 -4.30 23.02 -16.85
N LEU A 57 -3.68 23.08 -18.05
CA LEU A 57 -2.87 24.24 -18.46
C LEU A 57 -3.71 25.50 -18.65
N GLU A 58 -4.91 25.37 -19.21
CA GLU A 58 -5.87 26.47 -19.32
C GLU A 58 -6.25 26.99 -17.94
N HIS A 59 -6.64 26.10 -17.02
CA HIS A 59 -6.99 26.47 -15.64
C HIS A 59 -5.81 27.13 -14.92
N SER A 60 -4.60 26.59 -15.07
CA SER A 60 -3.37 27.20 -14.53
C SER A 60 -3.14 28.60 -15.09
N SER A 61 -3.41 28.85 -16.37
CA SER A 61 -3.28 30.17 -16.97
C SER A 61 -4.30 31.20 -16.42
N ILE A 62 -5.51 30.74 -16.08
CA ILE A 62 -6.54 31.58 -15.46
C ILE A 62 -6.16 31.91 -14.01
N VAL A 63 -5.76 30.90 -13.23
CA VAL A 63 -5.39 31.05 -11.81
C VAL A 63 -4.12 31.87 -11.64
N PHE A 64 -3.15 31.71 -12.53
CA PHE A 64 -1.86 32.41 -12.50
C PHE A 64 -1.74 33.48 -13.58
N LYS A 65 -2.84 34.14 -13.94
CA LYS A 65 -2.91 35.15 -15.03
C LYS A 65 -1.79 36.20 -14.94
N ASP A 66 -1.50 36.69 -13.74
CA ASP A 66 -0.48 37.73 -13.51
C ASP A 66 0.94 37.16 -13.32
N LYS A 67 1.13 35.84 -13.42
CA LYS A 67 2.38 35.13 -13.15
C LYS A 67 2.77 34.17 -14.28
N PRO A 68 3.00 34.67 -15.52
CA PRO A 68 3.26 33.83 -16.70
C PRO A 68 4.52 32.95 -16.59
N LYS A 69 5.50 33.34 -15.76
CA LYS A 69 6.69 32.51 -15.48
C LYS A 69 6.32 31.21 -14.74
N ILE A 70 5.33 31.24 -13.84
CA ILE A 70 4.86 30.06 -13.09
C ILE A 70 4.13 29.12 -14.03
N THR A 71 3.18 29.62 -14.83
CA THR A 71 2.43 28.80 -15.80
C THR A 71 3.38 28.11 -16.79
N ARG A 72 4.37 28.81 -17.34
CA ARG A 72 5.39 28.21 -18.23
C ARG A 72 6.27 27.18 -17.52
N PHE A 73 6.56 27.37 -16.23
CA PHE A 73 7.32 26.40 -15.45
C PHE A 73 6.50 25.12 -15.22
N GLN A 74 5.24 25.25 -14.78
CA GLN A 74 4.34 24.11 -14.61
C GLN A 74 4.14 23.34 -15.93
N MET A 75 3.93 24.05 -17.04
CA MET A 75 3.79 23.44 -18.37
C MET A 75 4.99 22.57 -18.75
N ARG A 76 6.22 23.09 -18.61
CA ARG A 76 7.45 22.34 -18.92
C ARG A 76 7.64 21.09 -18.04
N ILE A 77 7.18 21.14 -16.79
CA ILE A 77 7.19 19.98 -15.90
C ILE A 77 6.18 18.94 -16.40
N LEU A 78 4.94 19.36 -16.66
CA LEU A 78 3.85 18.45 -17.02
C LEU A 78 4.07 17.77 -18.37
N GLU A 79 4.64 18.48 -19.36
CA GLU A 79 5.03 17.91 -20.66
C GLU A 79 6.04 16.77 -20.54
N ARG A 80 6.80 16.73 -19.44
CA ARG A 80 7.84 15.73 -19.17
C ARG A 80 7.48 14.76 -18.04
N ALA A 81 6.31 14.92 -17.41
CA ALA A 81 5.90 14.14 -16.26
C ALA A 81 5.44 12.72 -16.61
N GLY A 82 5.26 12.41 -17.91
CA GLY A 82 4.79 11.10 -18.35
C GLY A 82 3.32 10.83 -17.99
N LEU A 83 2.53 11.89 -17.75
CA LEU A 83 1.12 11.77 -17.39
C LEU A 83 0.26 11.44 -18.61
N GLY A 84 -0.55 10.40 -18.48
CA GLY A 84 -1.50 9.98 -19.51
C GLY A 84 -2.78 10.83 -19.53
N PRO A 85 -3.61 10.69 -20.58
CA PRO A 85 -4.85 11.45 -20.70
C PRO A 85 -5.90 11.09 -19.64
N GLU A 86 -5.77 9.93 -18.98
CA GLU A 86 -6.66 9.44 -17.92
C GLU A 86 -6.24 9.88 -16.51
N THR A 87 -5.27 10.80 -16.41
CA THR A 87 -4.83 11.35 -15.12
C THR A 87 -6.01 12.04 -14.42
N CYS A 88 -6.18 11.73 -13.13
CA CYS A 88 -7.26 12.27 -12.32
C CYS A 88 -6.71 13.16 -11.21
N LEU A 89 -7.50 14.16 -10.81
CA LEU A 89 -7.21 15.04 -9.68
C LEU A 89 -8.39 15.05 -8.71
N PRO A 90 -8.16 15.36 -7.42
CA PRO A 90 -9.24 15.36 -6.45
C PRO A 90 -10.20 16.55 -6.62
N PRO A 91 -11.46 16.43 -6.16
CA PRO A 91 -12.51 17.44 -6.33
C PRO A 91 -12.06 18.87 -6.03
N ALA A 92 -11.31 19.07 -4.94
CA ALA A 92 -10.79 20.36 -4.51
C ALA A 92 -9.98 21.12 -5.60
N ILE A 93 -9.35 20.40 -6.54
CA ILE A 93 -8.51 20.97 -7.59
C ILE A 93 -9.31 21.28 -8.87
N HIS A 94 -10.54 20.80 -8.99
CA HIS A 94 -11.40 21.09 -10.14
C HIS A 94 -12.05 22.49 -10.08
N TYR A 95 -12.10 23.11 -8.89
CA TYR A 95 -12.59 24.48 -8.73
C TYR A 95 -11.61 25.52 -9.31
N ILE A 96 -12.15 26.67 -9.75
CA ILE A 96 -11.38 27.82 -10.22
C ILE A 96 -11.77 29.04 -9.39
N PRO A 97 -10.92 29.52 -8.46
CA PRO A 97 -9.65 28.93 -8.05
C PRO A 97 -9.81 27.60 -7.26
N PRO A 98 -8.76 26.77 -7.17
CA PRO A 98 -8.79 25.55 -6.36
C PRO A 98 -9.14 25.81 -4.89
N GLU A 99 -9.81 24.86 -4.24
CA GLU A 99 -10.27 24.94 -2.85
C GLU A 99 -9.64 23.83 -1.98
N PRO A 100 -8.32 23.89 -1.68
CA PRO A 100 -7.62 22.86 -0.92
C PRO A 100 -7.87 23.02 0.59
N THR A 101 -9.07 22.67 1.05
CA THR A 101 -9.42 22.69 2.48
C THR A 101 -9.08 21.37 3.16
N MET A 102 -8.85 21.43 4.48
CA MET A 102 -8.61 20.22 5.31
C MET A 102 -9.82 19.26 5.30
N GLU A 103 -11.03 19.81 5.17
CA GLU A 103 -12.27 19.05 5.09
C GLU A 103 -12.34 18.26 3.78
N LEU A 104 -12.15 18.91 2.63
CA LEU A 104 -12.17 18.22 1.34
C LEU A 104 -11.04 17.20 1.19
N ALA A 105 -9.85 17.49 1.71
CA ALA A 105 -8.75 16.52 1.76
C ALA A 105 -9.07 15.30 2.64
N ARG A 106 -9.79 15.51 3.75
CA ARG A 106 -10.26 14.40 4.61
C ARG A 106 -11.27 13.53 3.87
N GLU A 107 -12.24 14.14 3.18
CA GLU A 107 -13.24 13.39 2.42
C GLU A 107 -12.62 12.60 1.26
N GLU A 108 -11.66 13.19 0.55
CA GLU A 108 -10.88 12.47 -0.46
C GLU A 108 -10.13 11.28 0.16
N ALA A 109 -9.39 11.50 1.26
CA ALA A 109 -8.63 10.44 1.91
C ALA A 109 -9.55 9.29 2.37
N ARG A 110 -10.72 9.61 2.95
CA ARG A 110 -11.73 8.60 3.32
C ARG A 110 -12.19 7.81 2.11
N LEU A 111 -12.60 8.50 1.03
CA LEU A 111 -13.07 7.85 -0.18
C LEU A 111 -12.02 6.90 -0.75
N VAL A 112 -10.78 7.36 -0.92
CA VAL A 112 -9.69 6.58 -1.52
C VAL A 112 -9.31 5.39 -0.64
N ILE A 113 -9.08 5.62 0.65
CA ILE A 113 -8.57 4.60 1.56
C ILE A 113 -9.63 3.53 1.81
N PHE A 114 -10.86 3.91 2.16
CA PHE A 114 -11.90 2.93 2.47
C PHE A 114 -12.34 2.15 1.23
N SER A 115 -12.42 2.78 0.04
CA SER A 115 -12.75 2.03 -1.18
C SER A 115 -11.71 0.94 -1.49
N ALA A 116 -10.42 1.21 -1.27
CA ALA A 116 -9.37 0.22 -1.48
C ALA A 116 -9.41 -0.90 -0.42
N ILE A 117 -9.66 -0.55 0.85
CA ILE A 117 -9.81 -1.52 1.95
C ILE A 117 -11.00 -2.44 1.69
N ASP A 118 -12.16 -1.88 1.37
CA ASP A 118 -13.39 -2.63 1.08
C ASP A 118 -13.18 -3.62 -0.07
N GLU A 119 -12.47 -3.20 -1.13
CA GLU A 119 -12.15 -4.07 -2.26
C GLU A 119 -11.20 -5.23 -1.85
N VAL A 120 -10.16 -4.98 -1.05
CA VAL A 120 -9.26 -6.05 -0.56
C VAL A 120 -10.00 -7.04 0.33
N PHE A 121 -10.85 -6.56 1.26
CA PHE A 121 -11.65 -7.45 2.09
C PHE A 121 -12.64 -8.26 1.26
N SER A 122 -13.26 -7.64 0.26
CA SER A 122 -14.16 -8.36 -0.66
C SER A 122 -13.44 -9.46 -1.46
N LYS A 123 -12.19 -9.28 -1.87
CA LYS A 123 -11.44 -10.30 -2.63
C LYS A 123 -10.94 -11.44 -1.75
N THR A 124 -10.51 -11.11 -0.53
CA THR A 124 -9.89 -12.07 0.39
C THR A 124 -10.89 -12.82 1.26
N GLY A 125 -12.09 -12.26 1.47
CA GLY A 125 -13.08 -12.79 2.41
C GLY A 125 -12.72 -12.58 3.88
N LEU A 126 -11.70 -11.75 4.16
CA LEU A 126 -11.27 -11.38 5.50
C LEU A 126 -12.05 -10.18 6.03
N GLY A 127 -12.13 -10.06 7.35
CA GLY A 127 -12.67 -8.90 8.05
C GLY A 127 -11.59 -8.02 8.69
N PRO A 128 -11.95 -6.81 9.16
CA PRO A 128 -11.06 -5.97 9.94
C PRO A 128 -10.49 -6.66 11.19
N GLU A 129 -11.25 -7.58 11.79
CA GLU A 129 -10.86 -8.39 12.96
C GLU A 129 -9.71 -9.37 12.68
N ASP A 130 -9.44 -9.69 11.41
CA ASP A 130 -8.34 -10.56 11.00
C ASP A 130 -7.01 -9.78 10.81
N VAL A 131 -7.02 -8.46 11.01
CA VAL A 131 -5.88 -7.57 10.77
C VAL A 131 -5.26 -7.11 12.09
N ASP A 132 -4.07 -7.64 12.41
CA ASP A 132 -3.32 -7.25 13.61
C ASP A 132 -2.58 -5.92 13.50
N ILE A 133 -2.14 -5.56 12.28
CA ILE A 133 -1.25 -4.42 12.04
C ILE A 133 -1.74 -3.63 10.84
N LEU A 134 -2.03 -2.34 11.05
CA LEU A 134 -2.32 -1.37 10.01
C LEU A 134 -1.12 -0.44 9.81
N ILE A 135 -0.65 -0.33 8.57
CA ILE A 135 0.42 0.61 8.19
C ILE A 135 -0.17 1.62 7.18
N THR A 136 -0.14 2.90 7.53
CA THR A 136 -0.57 3.98 6.63
C THR A 136 0.62 4.83 6.19
N ASN A 137 0.66 5.21 4.91
CA ASN A 137 1.61 6.19 4.39
C ASN A 137 0.85 7.26 3.61
N CYS A 138 1.06 8.53 3.93
CA CYS A 138 0.52 9.66 3.18
C CYS A 138 1.46 10.87 3.32
N SER A 139 1.80 11.50 2.21
CA SER A 139 2.62 12.74 2.18
C SER A 139 1.81 13.99 1.82
N LEU A 140 0.60 13.82 1.29
CA LEU A 140 -0.26 14.92 0.82
C LEU A 140 -1.27 15.38 1.88
N PHE A 141 -1.60 14.52 2.84
CA PHE A 141 -2.58 14.80 3.88
C PHE A 141 -2.11 14.24 5.23
N CYS A 142 -1.75 15.15 6.14
CA CYS A 142 -1.19 14.83 7.46
C CYS A 142 -2.08 15.42 8.58
N PRO A 143 -3.28 14.87 8.85
CA PRO A 143 -4.20 15.39 9.84
C PRO A 143 -3.70 15.14 11.28
N SER A 144 -4.34 15.84 12.23
CA SER A 144 -4.28 15.52 13.66
C SER A 144 -5.70 15.26 14.17
N PRO A 145 -6.00 14.07 14.73
CA PRO A 145 -5.12 12.91 14.88
C PRO A 145 -4.73 12.28 13.52
N SER A 146 -3.76 11.35 13.50
CA SER A 146 -3.22 10.79 12.24
C SER A 146 -4.25 9.90 11.53
N LEU A 147 -3.99 9.53 10.27
CA LEU A 147 -4.86 8.64 9.49
C LEU A 147 -5.04 7.24 10.10
N SER A 148 -4.10 6.80 10.92
CA SER A 148 -4.13 5.50 11.60
C SER A 148 -4.66 5.59 13.04
N SER A 149 -5.14 6.76 13.47
CA SER A 149 -5.63 7.03 14.83
C SER A 149 -7.14 6.95 14.94
#